data_AF-A0A3M8DLG3-F1
#
_entry.id   AF-A0A3M8DLG3-F1
#
_cell.length_a   1.000
_cell.length_b   1.000
_cell.length_c   1.000
_cell.angle_alpha   90.00
_cell.angle_beta   90.00
_cell.angle_gamma   90.00
#
_symmetry.space_group_name_H-M   'P 1'
#
loop_
_entity.id
_entity.type
_entity.pdbx_description
1 polymer ?
#
loop_
_entity_poly.entity_id
_entity_poly.type
_entity_poly.pdbx_seq_one_letter_code
_entity_poly.pdbx_strand_id
1 'polypeptide(L)'
;MAARFLKIATVYFVLAIILGIVMGITHVFAYASVHAHLNLAGWVTLAIIGLIYKAYPQAAGSRLANWHFWLHNLGLPVMQGSLFLMILTGTESFVVGAIIGSLVLGIGILLFAINVWKHVTE
;
A
#
# COMPACT_ATOMS: atom_id res chain seq x y z
N MET A 1 5.78 -13.28 8.76
CA MET A 1 5.04 -12.45 7.80
C MET A 1 4.51 -11.16 8.42
N ALA A 2 3.70 -11.26 9.48
CA ALA A 2 3.13 -10.13 10.22
C ALA A 2 4.10 -8.96 10.52
N ALA A 3 5.26 -9.24 11.11
CA ALA A 3 6.23 -8.20 11.45
C ALA A 3 6.77 -7.43 10.22
N ARG A 4 6.83 -8.07 9.04
CA ARG A 4 7.27 -7.39 7.81
C ARG A 4 6.24 -6.36 7.36
N PHE A 5 4.96 -6.73 7.39
CA PHE A 5 3.84 -5.81 7.12
C PHE A 5 3.86 -4.61 8.06
N LEU A 6 4.01 -4.83 9.37
CA LEU A 6 4.07 -3.75 10.36
C LEU A 6 5.27 -2.81 10.15
N LYS A 7 6.46 -3.36 9.88
CA LYS A 7 7.66 -2.56 9.61
C LYS A 7 7.52 -1.72 8.34
N ILE A 8 6.94 -2.26 7.29
CA ILE A 8 6.74 -1.49 6.05
C ILE A 8 5.62 -0.46 6.23
N ALA A 9 4.57 -0.79 6.97
CA ALA A 9 3.54 0.16 7.33
C ALA A 9 4.15 1.41 7.97
N THR A 10 5.04 1.26 8.96
CA THR A 10 5.68 2.44 9.61
C THR A 10 6.50 3.28 8.64
N VAL A 11 7.12 2.67 7.62
CA VAL A 11 7.82 3.41 6.56
C VAL A 11 6.83 4.26 5.75
N TYR A 12 5.72 3.67 5.30
CA TYR A 12 4.67 4.43 4.59
C TYR A 12 4.09 5.56 5.45
N PHE A 13 3.92 5.32 6.75
CA PHE A 13 3.44 6.34 7.68
C PHE A 13 4.39 7.53 7.76
N VAL A 14 5.69 7.28 7.92
CA VAL A 14 6.71 8.33 7.93
C VAL A 14 6.70 9.12 6.62
N LEU A 15 6.65 8.44 5.46
CA LEU A 15 6.57 9.11 4.16
C LEU A 15 5.30 9.96 4.01
N ALA A 16 4.15 9.44 4.46
CA ALA A 16 2.88 10.14 4.43
C ALA A 16 2.92 11.41 5.28
N ILE A 17 3.46 11.35 6.50
CA ILE A 17 3.61 12.49 7.39
C ILE A 17 4.55 13.55 6.81
N ILE A 18 5.71 13.14 6.27
CA ILE A 18 6.64 14.07 5.61
C ILE A 18 5.93 14.82 4.47
N LEU A 19 5.22 14.10 3.60
CA LEU A 19 4.47 14.72 2.50
C LEU A 19 3.37 15.66 3.02
N GLY A 20 2.66 15.27 4.09
CA GLY A 20 1.63 16.11 4.72
C GLY A 20 2.20 17.41 5.28
N ILE A 21 3.35 17.36 5.94
CA ILE A 21 4.06 18.55 6.46
C ILE A 21 4.48 19.46 5.30
N VAL A 22 5.08 18.91 4.24
CA VAL A 22 5.49 19.69 3.07
C VAL A 22 4.30 20.40 2.41
N MET A 23 3.18 19.70 2.22
CA MET A 23 1.95 20.31 1.70
C MET A 23 1.41 21.40 2.62
N GLY A 24 1.44 21.18 3.93
CA GLY A 24 1.01 22.16 4.93
C GLY A 24 1.85 23.43 4.93
N ILE A 25 3.19 23.30 4.88
CA ILE A 25 4.12 24.45 4.84
C ILE A 25 3.96 25.25 3.54
N THR A 26 3.82 24.55 2.41
CA THR A 26 3.73 25.20 1.09
C THR A 26 2.34 25.71 0.73
N HIS A 27 1.30 25.30 1.49
CA HIS A 27 -0.11 25.49 1.14
C HIS A 27 -0.50 24.93 -0.24
N VAL A 28 0.29 24.01 -0.80
CA VAL A 28 0.02 23.35 -2.09
C VAL A 28 -0.47 21.93 -1.84
N PHE A 29 -1.76 21.69 -2.06
CA PHE A 29 -2.42 20.41 -1.79
C PHE A 29 -2.61 19.51 -3.04
N ALA A 30 -1.85 19.77 -4.11
CA ALA A 30 -1.91 18.98 -5.34
C ALA A 30 -1.62 17.48 -5.10
N TYR A 31 -0.80 17.15 -4.08
CA TYR A 31 -0.43 15.78 -3.72
C TYR A 31 -1.36 15.15 -2.66
N ALA A 32 -2.51 15.76 -2.36
CA ALA A 32 -3.44 15.26 -1.34
C ALA A 32 -3.87 13.81 -1.60
N SER A 33 -4.08 13.45 -2.88
CA SER A 33 -4.39 12.06 -3.26
C SER A 33 -3.25 11.09 -2.92
N VAL A 34 -2.00 11.47 -3.20
CA VAL A 34 -0.82 10.64 -2.87
C VAL A 34 -0.71 10.47 -1.36
N HIS A 35 -0.84 11.56 -0.61
CA HIS A 35 -0.82 11.53 0.85
C HIS A 35 -1.91 10.62 1.44
N ALA A 36 -3.14 10.69 0.91
CA ALA A 36 -4.24 9.85 1.36
C ALA A 36 -3.97 8.36 1.12
N HIS A 37 -3.46 7.99 -0.06
CA HIS A 37 -3.16 6.59 -0.37
C HIS A 37 -1.98 6.03 0.43
N LEU A 38 -0.94 6.83 0.70
CA LEU A 38 0.17 6.41 1.56
C LEU A 38 -0.31 6.15 3.00
N ASN A 39 -1.23 6.97 3.52
CA ASN A 39 -1.84 6.73 4.83
C ASN A 39 -2.77 5.51 4.84
N LEU A 40 -3.71 5.42 3.90
CA LEU A 40 -4.74 4.40 3.94
C LEU A 40 -4.22 3.06 3.40
N ALA A 41 -3.85 3.00 2.12
CA ALA A 41 -3.41 1.76 1.47
C ALA A 41 -2.00 1.31 1.90
N GLY A 42 -1.16 2.27 2.31
CA GLY A 42 0.15 2.00 2.90
C GLY A 42 0.04 1.69 4.39
N TRP A 43 -0.02 2.72 5.23
CA TRP A 43 0.04 2.57 6.68
C TRP A 43 -1.11 1.72 7.26
N VAL A 44 -2.36 2.18 7.13
CA VAL A 44 -3.51 1.57 7.82
C VAL A 44 -3.75 0.14 7.33
N THR A 45 -3.84 -0.07 6.02
CA THR A 45 -4.11 -1.39 5.45
C THR A 45 -3.00 -2.39 5.81
N LEU A 46 -1.71 -2.03 5.62
CA LEU A 46 -0.62 -2.95 5.97
C LEU A 46 -0.53 -3.22 7.48
N ALA A 47 -0.84 -2.23 8.32
CA ALA A 47 -0.88 -2.42 9.75
C ALA A 47 -1.98 -3.42 10.16
N ILE A 48 -3.20 -3.24 9.66
CA ILE A 48 -4.34 -4.14 9.92
C ILE A 48 -4.02 -5.56 9.43
N ILE A 49 -3.51 -5.70 8.20
CA ILE A 49 -3.11 -7.00 7.65
C ILE A 49 -2.01 -7.64 8.50
N GLY A 50 -1.02 -6.86 8.93
CA GLY A 50 0.03 -7.32 9.84
C GLY A 50 -0.52 -7.86 11.15
N LEU A 51 -1.53 -7.20 11.73
CA LEU A 51 -2.23 -7.64 12.94
C LEU A 51 -3.07 -8.91 12.68
N ILE A 52 -3.79 -9.00 11.56
CA ILE A 52 -4.53 -10.20 11.16
C ILE A 52 -3.57 -11.39 11.03
N TYR A 53 -2.43 -11.23 10.35
CA TYR A 53 -1.43 -12.28 10.24
C TYR A 53 -0.71 -12.60 11.56
N LYS A 54 -0.73 -11.70 12.55
CA LYS A 54 -0.26 -12.01 13.90
C LYS A 54 -1.29 -12.86 14.65
N ALA A 55 -2.57 -12.53 14.52
CA ALA A 55 -3.68 -13.26 15.17
C ALA A 55 -3.94 -14.63 14.54
N TYR A 56 -3.72 -14.77 13.22
CA TYR A 56 -3.95 -16.00 12.47
C TYR A 56 -2.66 -16.47 11.78
N PRO A 57 -1.75 -17.16 12.49
CA PRO A 57 -0.47 -17.61 11.95
C PRO A 57 -0.60 -18.54 10.73
N GLN A 58 -1.68 -19.33 10.65
CA GLN A 58 -1.95 -20.20 9.51
C GLN A 58 -2.17 -19.39 8.22
N ALA A 59 -2.94 -18.31 8.29
CA ALA A 59 -3.14 -17.39 7.18
C ALA A 59 -1.83 -16.69 6.80
N ALA A 60 -0.95 -16.41 7.77
CA ALA A 60 0.34 -15.76 7.55
C ALA A 60 1.39 -16.66 6.87
N GLY A 61 1.28 -17.97 7.04
CA GLY A 61 2.19 -18.98 6.49
C GLY A 61 1.83 -19.47 5.08
N SER A 62 0.73 -18.99 4.51
CA SER A 62 0.25 -19.48 3.22
C SER A 62 1.04 -18.90 2.03
N ARG A 63 0.99 -19.62 0.89
CA ARG A 63 1.52 -19.09 -0.38
C ARG A 63 0.79 -17.84 -0.86
N LEU A 64 -0.51 -17.73 -0.57
CA LEU A 64 -1.32 -16.56 -0.92
C LEU A 64 -0.84 -15.31 -0.18
N ALA A 65 -0.49 -15.44 1.12
CA ALA A 65 0.04 -14.33 1.90
C ALA A 65 1.40 -13.83 1.37
N ASN A 66 2.24 -14.73 0.86
CA ASN A 66 3.52 -14.37 0.26
C ASN A 66 3.32 -13.59 -1.06
N TRP A 67 2.47 -14.10 -1.96
CA TRP A 67 2.14 -13.40 -3.21
C TRP A 67 1.47 -12.05 -2.97
N HIS A 68 0.48 -12.00 -2.08
CA HIS A 68 -0.16 -10.76 -1.66
C HIS A 68 0.88 -9.72 -1.19
N PHE A 69 1.82 -10.12 -0.33
CA PHE A 69 2.85 -9.20 0.16
C PHE A 69 3.70 -8.61 -0.95
N TRP A 70 4.19 -9.41 -1.89
CA TRP A 70 5.01 -8.89 -2.97
C TRP A 70 4.21 -8.00 -3.92
N LEU A 71 3.00 -8.43 -4.29
CA LEU A 71 2.13 -7.64 -5.16
C LEU A 71 1.77 -6.30 -4.51
N HIS A 72 1.44 -6.27 -3.22
CA HIS A 72 1.12 -5.02 -2.53
C HIS A 72 2.33 -4.10 -2.43
N ASN A 73 3.49 -4.63 -2.04
CA ASN A 73 4.71 -3.83 -1.84
C ASN A 73 5.41 -3.43 -3.15
N LEU A 74 5.05 -4.02 -4.29
CA LEU A 74 5.49 -3.56 -5.61
C LEU A 74 4.44 -2.66 -6.28
N GLY A 75 3.17 -3.02 -6.19
CA GLY A 75 2.07 -2.29 -6.80
C GLY A 75 1.88 -0.91 -6.18
N LEU A 76 1.93 -0.80 -4.85
CA LEU A 76 1.70 0.48 -4.16
C LEU A 76 2.78 1.53 -4.47
N PRO A 77 4.10 1.24 -4.40
CA PRO A 77 5.13 2.20 -4.83
C PRO A 77 5.04 2.60 -6.29
N VAL A 78 4.75 1.67 -7.19
CA VAL A 78 4.59 1.98 -8.61
C VAL A 78 3.39 2.90 -8.81
N MET A 79 2.25 2.57 -8.20
CA MET A 79 1.03 3.38 -8.27
C MET A 79 1.27 4.81 -7.78
N GLN A 80 1.83 4.95 -6.57
CA GLN A 80 2.00 6.26 -5.92
C GLN A 80 3.18 7.05 -6.49
N GLY A 81 4.27 6.39 -6.85
CA GLY A 81 5.42 7.03 -7.51
C GLY A 81 5.04 7.59 -8.88
N SER A 82 4.30 6.83 -9.70
CA SER A 82 3.82 7.32 -10.98
C SER A 82 2.83 8.47 -10.85
N LEU A 83 1.89 8.40 -9.90
CA LEU A 83 0.97 9.51 -9.64
C LEU A 83 1.70 10.77 -9.16
N PHE A 84 2.69 10.61 -8.27
CA PHE A 84 3.52 11.71 -7.82
C PHE A 84 4.28 12.36 -8.98
N LEU A 85 4.93 11.56 -9.83
CA LEU A 85 5.67 12.05 -11.00
C LEU A 85 4.75 12.75 -12.00
N MET A 86 3.57 12.21 -12.26
CA MET A 86 2.56 12.84 -13.12
C MET A 86 2.20 14.25 -12.64
N ILE A 87 1.95 14.40 -11.34
CA ILE A 87 1.60 15.71 -10.76
C ILE A 87 2.82 16.65 -10.78
N LEU A 88 4.01 16.14 -10.50
CA LEU A 88 5.24 16.93 -10.43
C LEU A 88 5.68 17.45 -11.81
N THR A 89 5.62 16.63 -12.85
CA THR A 89 6.12 16.98 -14.19
C THR A 89 5.02 17.42 -15.16
N GLY A 90 3.74 17.23 -14.80
CA GLY A 90 2.61 17.43 -15.69
C GLY A 90 2.56 16.45 -16.87
N THR A 91 3.31 15.35 -16.81
CA THR A 91 3.43 14.40 -17.94
C THR A 91 2.41 13.27 -17.82
N GLU A 92 1.45 13.23 -18.74
CA GLU A 92 0.36 12.23 -18.73
C GLU A 92 0.82 10.78 -18.97
N SER A 93 2.00 10.56 -19.56
CA SER A 93 2.52 9.20 -19.80
C SER A 93 2.72 8.39 -18.52
N PHE A 94 2.91 9.07 -17.37
CA PHE A 94 3.01 8.40 -16.06
C PHE A 94 1.70 7.76 -15.60
N VAL A 95 0.54 8.13 -16.17
CA VAL A 95 -0.76 7.48 -15.87
C VAL A 95 -0.69 5.97 -16.09
N VAL A 96 0.04 5.51 -17.11
CA VAL A 96 0.19 4.07 -17.41
C VAL A 96 0.80 3.33 -16.22
N GLY A 97 1.83 3.90 -15.59
CA GLY A 97 2.43 3.34 -14.39
C GLY A 97 1.47 3.31 -13.21
N ALA A 98 0.67 4.37 -13.03
CA ALA A 98 -0.34 4.42 -11.97
C ALA A 98 -1.40 3.30 -12.14
N ILE A 99 -1.86 3.07 -13.37
CA ILE A 99 -2.82 2.01 -13.71
C ILE A 99 -2.22 0.62 -13.46
N ILE A 100 -1.01 0.36 -13.97
CA ILE A 100 -0.33 -0.93 -13.76
C ILE A 100 -0.16 -1.20 -12.25
N GLY A 101 0.33 -0.22 -11.50
CA GLY A 101 0.48 -0.33 -10.04
C GLY A 101 -0.85 -0.63 -9.34
N SER A 102 -1.94 0.03 -9.77
CA SER A 102 -3.28 -0.17 -9.24
C SER A 102 -3.80 -1.58 -9.49
N LEU A 103 -3.60 -2.12 -10.69
CA LEU A 103 -4.01 -3.49 -11.03
C LEU A 103 -3.23 -4.53 -10.23
N VAL A 104 -1.92 -4.37 -10.12
CA VAL A 104 -1.05 -5.23 -9.32
C VAL A 104 -1.47 -5.22 -7.85
N LEU A 105 -1.72 -4.03 -7.29
CA LEU A 105 -2.22 -3.86 -5.93
C LEU A 105 -3.58 -4.55 -5.75
N GLY A 106 -4.51 -4.35 -6.69
CA GLY A 106 -5.84 -4.97 -6.68
C GLY A 106 -5.79 -6.50 -6.67
N ILE A 107 -4.93 -7.10 -7.50
CA ILE A 107 -4.69 -8.55 -7.47
C ILE A 107 -4.14 -8.98 -6.11
N GLY A 108 -3.20 -8.23 -5.54
CA GLY A 108 -2.68 -8.49 -4.19
C GLY A 108 -3.79 -8.52 -3.13
N ILE A 109 -4.70 -7.55 -3.14
CA ILE A 109 -5.84 -7.48 -2.22
C ILE A 109 -6.83 -8.64 -2.43
N LEU A 110 -7.07 -9.05 -3.68
CA LEU A 110 -7.90 -10.23 -3.96
C LEU A 110 -7.28 -11.50 -3.36
N LEU A 111 -5.96 -11.70 -3.49
CA LEU A 111 -5.28 -12.83 -2.86
C LEU A 111 -5.34 -12.77 -1.34
N PHE A 112 -5.23 -11.58 -0.75
CA PHE A 112 -5.44 -11.37 0.69
C PHE A 112 -6.84 -11.79 1.11
N ALA A 113 -7.88 -11.32 0.41
CA ALA A 113 -9.26 -11.66 0.71
C ALA A 113 -9.49 -13.18 0.66
N ILE A 114 -9.10 -13.84 -0.44
CA ILE A 114 -9.20 -15.30 -0.58
C ILE A 114 -8.46 -16.01 0.56
N ASN A 115 -7.29 -15.52 0.94
CA ASN A 115 -6.51 -16.09 2.03
C ASN A 115 -7.21 -15.97 3.39
N VAL A 116 -7.86 -14.85 3.67
CA VAL A 116 -8.65 -14.65 4.89
C VAL A 116 -9.79 -15.68 4.94
N TRP A 117 -10.62 -15.74 3.88
CA TRP A 117 -11.74 -16.69 3.81
C TRP A 117 -11.33 -18.16 3.95
N LYS A 118 -10.10 -18.51 3.55
CA LYS A 118 -9.60 -19.89 3.59
C LYS A 118 -8.95 -20.27 4.93
N HIS A 119 -8.36 -19.32 5.64
CA HIS A 119 -7.43 -19.60 6.73
C HIS A 119 -7.73 -18.86 8.05
N VAL A 120 -8.73 -17.99 8.07
CA VAL A 120 -9.23 -17.33 9.28
C VAL A 120 -10.50 -18.05 9.70
N THR A 121 -10.38 -18.92 10.70
CA THR A 121 -11.49 -19.67 11.29
C THR A 121 -11.66 -19.27 12.76
N GLU A 122 -12.87 -19.44 13.29
CA GLU A 122 -13.18 -19.25 14.72
C GLU A 122 -12.45 -20.25 15.63
#